data_AF-A0A521FS31-F1
#
_entry.id   AF-A0A521FS31-F1
#
_cell.length_a   1.000
_cell.length_b   1.000
_cell.length_c   1.000
_cell.angle_alpha   90.00
_cell.angle_beta   90.00
_cell.angle_gamma   90.00
#
_symmetry.space_group_name_H-M   'P 1'
#
loop_
_entity.id
_entity.type
_entity.pdbx_description
1 polymer ?
#
loop_
_entity_poly.entity_id
_entity_poly.type
_entity_poly.pdbx_seq_one_letter_code
_entity_poly.pdbx_strand_id
1 'polypeptide(L)'
;MRVIDPAQAYLDEHRLDGGPGHQPVHRGAVVFGPGVPGGSRPATDAERAALAEEAARSRTDREADLADVEQRWGPELHRAADELLATGAAELVLGDRTVHARLVRFWRGDDVLETTTQAPRSDGRSLTRISRDPRRGGRAVLAAHLADAAV
;
A
#
# COMPACT_ATOMS: atom_id res chain seq x y z
N MET A 1 14.80 12.52 27.60
CA MET A 1 13.35 12.46 27.34
C MET A 1 13.16 11.82 25.98
N ARG A 2 12.57 10.61 25.88
CA ARG A 2 12.43 9.87 24.62
C ARG A 2 11.26 10.48 23.85
N VAL A 3 11.53 11.10 22.70
CA VAL A 3 10.48 11.64 21.83
C VAL A 3 9.79 10.43 21.20
N ILE A 4 8.51 10.22 21.55
CA ILE A 4 7.68 9.19 20.93
C ILE A 4 7.22 9.76 19.59
N ASP A 5 7.50 9.04 18.50
CA ASP A 5 6.93 9.29 17.18
C ASP A 5 5.51 8.69 17.13
N PRO A 6 4.45 9.51 17.16
CA PRO A 6 3.07 9.00 17.27
C PRO A 6 2.63 8.23 16.04
N ALA A 7 3.08 8.64 14.85
CA ALA A 7 2.74 7.97 13.60
C ALA A 7 3.36 6.56 13.57
N GLN A 8 4.63 6.44 13.99
CA GLN A 8 5.28 5.14 14.09
C GLN A 8 4.60 4.24 15.12
N ALA A 9 4.27 4.77 16.30
CA ALA A 9 3.56 4.01 17.32
C ALA A 9 2.20 3.49 16.82
N TYR A 10 1.46 4.32 16.09
CA TYR A 10 0.19 3.93 15.48
C TYR A 10 0.36 2.81 14.45
N LEU A 11 1.36 2.92 13.57
CA LEU A 11 1.69 1.89 12.58
C LEU A 11 2.09 0.56 13.23
N ASP A 12 2.85 0.60 14.32
CA ASP A 12 3.28 -0.61 15.03
C ASP A 12 2.12 -1.29 15.76
N GLU A 13 1.20 -0.51 16.33
CA GLU A 13 -0.02 -1.02 16.99
C GLU A 13 -1.04 -1.59 16.00
N HIS A 14 -1.22 -0.92 14.86
CA HIS A 14 -2.19 -1.32 13.83
C HIS A 14 -1.55 -2.13 12.71
N ARG A 15 -0.32 -2.58 12.93
CA ARG A 15 0.43 -3.40 11.99
C ARG A 15 -0.46 -4.60 11.64
N LEU A 16 -0.82 -4.69 10.37
CA LEU A 16 -1.56 -5.83 9.84
C LEU A 16 -0.86 -7.09 10.34
N ASP A 17 -1.60 -8.02 10.95
CA ASP A 17 -1.07 -9.30 11.41
C ASP A 17 -0.47 -10.06 10.22
N GLY A 18 0.77 -9.70 9.87
CA GLY A 18 1.65 -10.51 9.08
C GLY A 18 1.93 -11.71 9.96
N GLY A 19 1.19 -12.79 9.73
CA GLY A 19 1.41 -14.06 10.42
C GLY A 19 2.91 -14.43 10.44
N PRO A 20 3.32 -15.32 11.35
CA PRO A 20 4.73 -15.66 11.57
C PRO A 20 5.40 -16.05 10.25
N GLY A 21 6.17 -15.13 9.66
CA GLY A 21 6.71 -15.27 8.31
C GLY A 21 7.03 -13.95 7.60
N HIS A 22 6.44 -12.83 8.00
CA HIS A 22 6.70 -11.53 7.36
C HIS A 22 7.89 -10.78 8.00
N GLN A 23 9.09 -11.34 7.88
CA GLN A 23 10.30 -10.53 7.95
C GLN A 23 10.59 -9.97 6.55
N PRO A 24 10.96 -8.68 6.40
CA PRO A 24 11.49 -8.20 5.14
C PRO A 24 12.88 -8.82 4.94
N VAL A 25 12.96 -9.90 4.18
CA VAL A 25 14.21 -10.54 3.78
C VAL A 25 14.45 -10.28 2.30
N HIS A 26 14.83 -9.05 1.97
CA HIS A 26 15.46 -8.81 0.67
C HIS A 26 16.98 -8.94 0.79
N ARG A 27 17.45 -10.20 0.71
CA ARG A 27 18.76 -10.54 0.13
C ARG A 27 18.75 -11.98 -0.39
N GLY A 28 18.38 -12.14 -1.66
CA GLY A 28 18.33 -13.42 -2.39
C GLY A 28 16.96 -14.08 -2.36
N ALA A 29 16.40 -14.42 -3.52
CA ALA A 29 15.15 -15.17 -3.61
C ALA A 29 15.32 -16.55 -2.96
N VAL A 30 14.32 -16.99 -2.18
CA VAL A 30 14.30 -18.27 -1.46
C VAL A 30 13.13 -19.09 -1.96
N VAL A 31 13.35 -20.38 -2.22
CA VAL A 31 12.31 -21.33 -2.62
C VAL A 31 11.92 -22.18 -1.42
N PHE A 32 10.62 -22.29 -1.16
CA PHE A 32 10.03 -23.14 -0.12
C PHE A 32 9.21 -24.25 -0.79
N GLY A 33 9.29 -25.49 -0.28
CA GLY A 33 8.45 -26.58 -0.80
C GLY A 33 8.85 -27.99 -0.38
N PRO A 34 7.95 -28.98 -0.57
CA PRO A 34 8.23 -30.38 -0.32
C PRO A 34 9.37 -30.87 -1.24
N GLY A 35 10.45 -31.40 -0.64
CA GLY A 35 11.67 -31.80 -1.35
C GLY A 35 12.88 -30.89 -1.14
N VAL A 36 12.74 -29.81 -0.35
CA VAL A 36 13.86 -28.94 0.04
C VAL A 36 14.38 -29.33 1.43
N PRO A 37 15.62 -29.83 1.57
CA PRO A 37 16.21 -30.13 2.88
C PRO A 37 16.24 -28.88 3.76
N GLY A 38 15.66 -28.95 4.96
CA GLY A 38 15.57 -27.82 5.88
C GLY A 38 14.42 -26.83 5.59
N GLY A 39 13.53 -27.14 4.64
CA GLY A 39 12.30 -26.38 4.37
C GLY A 39 12.48 -25.13 3.49
N SER A 40 13.72 -24.66 3.29
CA SER A 40 14.02 -23.55 2.39
C SER A 40 15.43 -23.69 1.78
N ARG A 41 15.59 -23.19 0.55
CA ARG A 41 16.90 -23.09 -0.11
C ARG A 41 17.03 -21.78 -0.90
N PRO A 42 18.25 -21.29 -1.12
CA PRO A 42 18.48 -20.24 -2.09
C PRO A 42 17.92 -20.65 -3.46
N ALA A 43 17.26 -19.73 -4.15
CA ALA A 43 16.88 -19.90 -5.53
C ALA A 43 18.14 -20.10 -6.40
N THR A 44 18.03 -20.89 -7.45
CA THR A 44 19.06 -20.99 -8.50
C THR A 44 19.08 -19.70 -9.35
N ASP A 45 20.11 -19.51 -10.16
CA ASP A 45 20.16 -18.38 -11.11
C ASP A 45 18.98 -18.38 -12.09
N ALA A 46 18.59 -19.55 -12.59
CA ALA A 46 17.43 -19.70 -13.47
C ALA A 46 16.11 -19.33 -12.77
N GLU A 47 15.92 -19.75 -11.52
CA GLU A 47 14.73 -19.38 -10.73
C GLU A 47 14.72 -17.89 -10.38
N ARG A 48 15.90 -17.30 -10.10
CA ARG A 48 16.02 -15.84 -9.91
C ARG A 48 15.67 -15.07 -11.17
N ALA A 49 16.12 -15.53 -12.34
CA ALA A 49 15.80 -14.92 -13.62
C ALA A 49 14.28 -15.00 -13.91
N ALA A 50 13.68 -16.18 -13.72
CA ALA A 50 12.23 -16.36 -13.89
C ALA A 50 11.41 -15.48 -12.92
N LEU A 51 11.81 -15.37 -11.65
CA LEU A 51 11.18 -14.47 -10.67
C LEU A 51 11.36 -13.00 -11.06
N ALA A 52 12.51 -12.62 -11.60
CA ALA A 52 12.75 -11.25 -12.07
C ALA A 52 11.89 -10.92 -13.30
N GLU A 53 11.71 -11.86 -14.21
CA GLU A 53 10.82 -11.71 -15.38
C GLU A 53 9.35 -11.63 -14.97
N GLU A 54 8.90 -12.48 -14.05
CA GLU A 54 7.55 -12.40 -13.48
C GLU A 54 7.34 -11.06 -12.78
N ALA A 55 8.27 -10.64 -11.91
CA ALA A 55 8.20 -9.35 -11.24
C ALA A 55 8.25 -8.16 -12.23
N ALA A 56 8.92 -8.31 -13.38
CA ALA A 56 8.88 -7.30 -14.43
C ALA A 56 7.49 -7.23 -15.08
N ARG A 57 6.90 -8.39 -15.42
CA ARG A 57 5.53 -8.46 -15.96
C ARG A 57 4.50 -7.89 -15.00
N SER A 58 4.51 -8.33 -13.73
CA SER A 58 3.58 -7.82 -12.71
C SER A 58 3.73 -6.32 -12.48
N ARG A 59 4.93 -5.75 -12.62
CA ARG A 59 5.13 -4.29 -12.54
C ARG A 59 4.51 -3.57 -13.72
N THR A 60 4.72 -4.06 -14.95
CA THR A 60 4.10 -3.46 -16.14
C THR A 60 2.58 -3.53 -16.10
N ASP A 61 2.02 -4.66 -15.67
CA ASP A 61 0.57 -4.82 -15.52
C ASP A 61 0.04 -3.84 -14.46
N ARG A 62 0.71 -3.73 -13.31
CA ARG A 62 0.34 -2.78 -12.25
C ARG A 62 0.43 -1.32 -12.71
N GLU A 63 1.46 -0.95 -13.46
CA GLU A 63 1.60 0.40 -14.03
C GLU A 63 0.47 0.71 -15.03
N ALA A 64 0.07 -0.26 -15.84
CA ALA A 64 -1.06 -0.12 -16.76
C ALA A 64 -2.39 0.03 -16.02
N ASP A 65 -2.63 -0.78 -14.97
CA ASP A 65 -3.83 -0.69 -14.15
C ASP A 65 -3.94 0.66 -13.41
N LEU A 66 -2.81 1.14 -12.85
CA LEU A 66 -2.74 2.46 -12.23
C LEU A 66 -3.08 3.57 -13.22
N ALA A 67 -2.52 3.52 -14.43
CA ALA A 67 -2.78 4.50 -15.47
C ALA A 67 -4.25 4.48 -15.91
N ASP A 68 -4.88 3.31 -16.01
CA ASP A 68 -6.32 3.17 -16.32
C ASP A 68 -7.20 3.79 -15.23
N VAL A 69 -6.88 3.53 -13.96
CA VAL A 69 -7.58 4.10 -12.80
C VAL A 69 -7.45 5.62 -12.79
N GLU A 70 -6.24 6.16 -12.95
CA GLU A 70 -6.02 7.62 -12.98
C GLU A 70 -6.74 8.29 -14.14
N GLN A 71 -6.72 7.66 -15.33
CA GLN A 71 -7.41 8.19 -16.51
C GLN A 71 -8.93 8.20 -16.33
N ARG A 72 -9.50 7.11 -15.80
CA ARG A 72 -10.95 6.94 -15.68
C ARG A 72 -11.55 7.71 -14.51
N TRP A 73 -10.84 7.75 -13.38
CA TRP A 73 -11.37 8.21 -12.08
C TRP A 73 -10.59 9.37 -11.46
N GLY A 74 -9.68 10.00 -12.21
CA GLY A 74 -8.87 11.13 -11.74
C GLY A 74 -9.67 12.22 -11.00
N PRO A 75 -10.80 12.72 -11.54
CA PRO A 75 -11.62 13.72 -10.84
C PRO A 75 -12.15 13.24 -9.48
N GLU A 76 -12.62 12.01 -9.39
CA GLU A 76 -13.16 11.41 -8.18
C GLU A 76 -12.07 11.17 -7.12
N LEU A 77 -10.90 10.69 -7.56
CA LEU A 77 -9.71 10.53 -6.71
C LEU A 77 -9.29 11.86 -6.09
N HIS A 78 -9.25 12.92 -6.90
CA HIS A 78 -8.92 14.26 -6.44
C HIS A 78 -9.97 14.84 -5.50
N ARG A 79 -11.26 14.62 -5.75
CA ARG A 79 -12.34 15.03 -4.86
C ARG A 79 -12.24 14.32 -3.51
N ALA A 80 -12.01 13.01 -3.51
CA ALA A 80 -11.82 12.22 -2.29
C ALA A 80 -10.56 12.67 -1.51
N ALA A 81 -9.48 13.02 -2.21
CA ALA A 81 -8.30 13.60 -1.60
C ALA A 81 -8.58 14.96 -0.93
N ASP A 82 -9.36 15.82 -1.59
CA ASP A 82 -9.80 17.09 -0.99
C ASP A 82 -10.67 16.85 0.25
N GLU A 83 -11.56 15.84 0.20
CA GLU A 83 -12.39 15.43 1.34
C GLU A 83 -11.55 14.92 2.51
N LEU A 84 -10.55 14.07 2.28
CA LEU A 84 -9.59 13.62 3.30
C LEU A 84 -8.85 14.80 3.96
N LEU A 85 -8.48 15.81 3.18
CA LEU A 85 -7.83 17.01 3.71
C LEU A 85 -8.80 17.92 4.47
N ALA A 86 -10.09 17.91 4.15
CA ALA A 86 -11.10 18.70 4.84
C ALA A 86 -11.60 18.03 6.12
N THR A 87 -12.01 16.77 6.04
CA THR A 87 -12.78 16.05 7.08
C THR A 87 -11.97 14.95 7.76
N GLY A 88 -10.90 14.46 7.12
CA GLY A 88 -10.11 13.33 7.60
C GLY A 88 -10.65 11.96 7.21
N ALA A 89 -11.74 11.87 6.44
CA ALA A 89 -12.27 10.61 5.94
C ALA A 89 -12.88 10.79 4.55
N ALA A 90 -12.81 9.76 3.71
CA ALA A 90 -13.47 9.73 2.41
C ALA A 90 -13.90 8.30 2.06
N GLU A 91 -14.98 8.20 1.29
CA GLU A 91 -15.42 6.96 0.67
C GLU A 91 -15.48 7.16 -0.85
N LEU A 92 -14.92 6.19 -1.56
CA LEU A 92 -14.77 6.26 -3.00
C LEU A 92 -15.26 4.95 -3.62
N VAL A 93 -16.29 5.03 -4.46
CA VAL A 93 -16.83 3.89 -5.21
C VAL A 93 -16.30 3.96 -6.64
N LEU A 94 -15.50 2.96 -7.03
CA LEU A 94 -14.86 2.84 -8.35
C LEU A 94 -15.29 1.54 -9.01
N GLY A 95 -16.36 1.61 -9.81
CA GLY A 95 -16.91 0.42 -10.47
C GLY A 95 -17.45 -0.58 -9.47
N ASP A 96 -16.86 -1.77 -9.41
CA ASP A 96 -17.21 -2.85 -8.48
C ASP A 96 -16.44 -2.81 -7.15
N ARG A 97 -15.63 -1.76 -6.93
CA ARG A 97 -14.78 -1.60 -5.74
C ARG A 97 -15.18 -0.40 -4.92
N THR A 98 -15.04 -0.51 -3.61
CA THR A 98 -15.18 0.62 -2.68
C THR A 98 -13.91 0.79 -1.86
N VAL A 99 -13.34 1.98 -1.86
CA VAL A 99 -12.19 2.38 -1.04
C VAL A 99 -12.70 3.30 0.07
N HIS A 100 -12.56 2.87 1.32
CA HIS A 100 -12.71 3.74 2.48
C HIS A 100 -11.33 4.22 2.90
N ALA A 101 -11.18 5.52 3.10
CA ALA A 101 -9.93 6.13 3.49
C ALA A 101 -10.11 6.99 4.74
N ARG A 102 -9.13 6.94 5.65
CA ARG A 102 -9.08 7.77 6.85
C ARG A 102 -7.69 8.36 7.03
N LEU A 103 -7.62 9.67 7.22
CA LEU A 103 -6.40 10.40 7.54
C LEU A 103 -6.32 10.64 9.04
N VAL A 104 -5.50 9.84 9.73
CA VAL A 104 -5.23 9.96 11.16
C VAL A 104 -4.17 11.04 11.37
N ARG A 105 -4.62 12.19 11.91
CA ARG A 105 -3.76 13.33 12.20
C ARG A 105 -3.23 13.27 13.60
N PHE A 106 -1.91 13.36 13.72
CA PHE A 106 -1.28 13.47 15.04
C PHE A 106 -1.11 14.93 15.43
N TRP A 107 -0.77 15.24 16.67
CA TRP A 107 -0.44 16.61 17.07
C TRP A 107 0.99 16.99 16.60
N ARG A 108 1.92 16.02 16.56
CA ARG A 108 3.29 16.17 16.05
C ARG A 108 3.66 15.01 15.13
N GLY A 109 4.54 15.31 14.18
CA GLY A 109 5.07 14.35 13.22
C GLY A 109 4.24 14.28 11.95
N ASP A 110 4.34 13.14 11.28
CA ASP A 110 3.59 12.83 10.08
C ASP A 110 2.17 12.37 10.44
N ASP A 111 1.30 12.32 9.45
CA ASP A 111 -0.03 11.75 9.56
C ASP A 111 -0.01 10.31 9.02
N VAL A 112 -1.06 9.53 9.27
CA VAL A 112 -1.21 8.19 8.72
C VAL A 112 -2.48 8.13 7.88
N LEU A 113 -2.34 7.74 6.62
CA LEU A 113 -3.44 7.38 5.75
C LEU A 113 -3.72 5.89 5.91
N GLU A 114 -4.92 5.57 6.37
CA GLU A 114 -5.48 4.23 6.36
C GLU A 114 -6.41 4.08 5.17
N THR A 115 -6.25 3.01 4.41
CA THR A 115 -7.21 2.63 3.37
C THR A 115 -7.69 1.21 3.58
N THR A 116 -8.97 0.98 3.33
CA THR A 116 -9.57 -0.35 3.22
C THR A 116 -10.33 -0.43 1.92
N THR A 117 -9.98 -1.40 1.09
CA THR A 117 -10.61 -1.67 -0.19
C THR A 117 -11.47 -2.90 -0.06
N GLN A 118 -12.71 -2.80 -0.52
CA GLN A 118 -13.63 -3.90 -0.68
C GLN A 118 -13.82 -4.16 -2.17
N ALA A 119 -13.55 -5.37 -2.63
CA ALA A 119 -13.78 -5.77 -4.01
C ALA A 119 -14.25 -7.24 -4.08
N PRO A 120 -14.95 -7.66 -5.15
CA PRO A 120 -15.59 -8.98 -5.21
C PRO A 120 -14.64 -10.17 -5.07
N ARG A 121 -13.34 -9.98 -5.33
CA ARG A 121 -12.32 -11.04 -5.31
C ARG A 121 -11.19 -10.79 -4.31
N SER A 122 -11.14 -9.62 -3.70
CA SER A 122 -10.04 -9.24 -2.83
C SER A 122 -10.43 -8.07 -1.95
N ASP A 123 -10.22 -8.23 -0.65
CA ASP A 123 -10.23 -7.10 0.28
C ASP A 123 -8.78 -6.74 0.62
N GLY A 124 -8.52 -5.44 0.76
CA GLY A 124 -7.20 -4.92 1.06
C GLY A 124 -7.28 -3.93 2.21
N ARG A 125 -6.24 -3.88 3.04
CA ARG A 125 -6.03 -2.79 3.99
C ARG A 125 -4.60 -2.32 3.88
N SER A 126 -4.39 -1.02 3.91
CA SER A 126 -3.06 -0.42 3.93
C SER A 126 -2.98 0.69 4.97
N LEU A 127 -1.78 0.87 5.50
CA LEU A 127 -1.44 1.99 6.37
C LEU A 127 -0.18 2.64 5.80
N THR A 128 -0.30 3.91 5.43
CA THR A 128 0.79 4.67 4.82
C THR A 128 1.06 5.93 5.61
N ARG A 129 2.33 6.18 5.89
CA ARG A 129 2.77 7.42 6.54
C ARG A 129 2.78 8.56 5.53
N ILE A 130 2.13 9.67 5.87
CA ILE A 130 1.95 10.83 5.01
C ILE A 130 2.56 12.06 5.66
N SER A 131 3.46 12.74 4.95
CA SER A 131 4.04 13.98 5.43
C SER A 131 3.01 15.10 5.50
N ARG A 132 3.10 15.97 6.51
CA ARG A 132 2.29 17.19 6.58
C ARG A 132 2.71 18.28 5.61
N ASP A 133 3.90 18.16 5.02
CA ASP A 133 4.30 19.05 3.93
C ASP A 133 3.31 18.86 2.77
N PRO A 134 2.55 19.90 2.36
CA PRO A 134 1.59 19.78 1.27
C PRO A 134 2.21 19.30 -0.05
N ARG A 135 3.52 19.48 -0.24
CA ARG A 135 4.25 18.96 -1.41
C ARG A 135 4.46 17.45 -1.35
N ARG A 136 4.40 16.84 -0.17
CA ARG A 136 4.69 15.43 0.11
C ARG A 136 3.52 14.65 0.73
N GLY A 137 2.42 15.32 1.06
CA GLY A 137 1.19 14.69 1.53
C GLY A 137 -0.06 15.51 1.22
N GLY A 138 0.04 16.47 0.30
CA GLY A 138 -1.11 17.20 -0.21
C GLY A 138 -1.93 16.37 -1.18
N ARG A 139 -2.94 17.02 -1.77
CA ARG A 139 -3.99 16.44 -2.61
C ARG A 139 -3.49 15.43 -3.64
N ALA A 140 -2.44 15.75 -4.40
CA ALA A 140 -1.94 14.87 -5.45
C ALA A 140 -1.35 13.56 -4.89
N VAL A 141 -0.67 13.62 -3.74
CA VAL A 141 -0.08 12.44 -3.09
C VAL A 141 -1.19 11.54 -2.54
N LEU A 142 -2.21 12.14 -1.90
CA LEU A 142 -3.36 11.39 -1.42
C LEU A 142 -4.14 10.74 -2.57
N ALA A 143 -4.34 11.45 -3.68
CA ALA A 143 -4.99 10.90 -4.87
C ALA A 143 -4.22 9.70 -5.44
N ALA A 144 -2.89 9.76 -5.48
CA ALA A 144 -2.05 8.64 -5.91
C ALA A 144 -2.18 7.42 -4.98
N HIS A 145 -2.23 7.61 -3.66
CA HIS A 145 -2.47 6.51 -2.71
C HIS A 145 -3.87 5.91 -2.84
N LEU A 146 -4.89 6.73 -3.15
CA LEU A 146 -6.24 6.24 -3.42
C LEU A 146 -6.30 5.43 -4.73
N ALA A 147 -5.54 5.84 -5.76
CA ALA A 147 -5.41 5.10 -7.00
C ALA A 147 -4.73 3.74 -6.78
N ASP A 148 -3.65 3.72 -5.99
CA ASP A 148 -2.93 2.51 -5.63
C ASP A 148 -3.79 1.52 -4.82
N ALA A 149 -4.66 2.02 -3.94
CA ALA A 149 -5.62 1.22 -3.20
C ALA A 149 -6.75 0.66 -4.09
N ALA A 150 -6.96 1.24 -5.27
CA ALA A 150 -8.00 0.83 -6.21
C ALA A 150 -7.56 -0.26 -7.20
N VAL A 151 -6.26 -0.59 -7.26
CA VAL A 151 -5.66 -1.63 -8.13
C VAL A 151 -5.41 -2.92 -7.36
#